data_AF-A0A5E5QP11-F1
#
_entry.id   AF-A0A5E5QP11-F1
#
_cell.length_a   1.000
_cell.length_b   1.000
_cell.length_c   1.000
_cell.angle_alpha   90.00
_cell.angle_beta   90.00
_cell.angle_gamma   90.00
#
_symmetry.space_group_name_H-M   'P 1'
#
loop_
_entity.id
_entity.type
_entity.pdbx_description
1 polymer ?
#
loop_
_entity_poly.entity_id
_entity_poly.type
_entity_poly.pdbx_seq_one_letter_code
_entity_poly.pdbx_strand_id
1 'polypeptide(L)'
;NDTHTSYLAGSKLQQTKRLNNIITYANDNSIRTYDLEYQYYGIPKKSQLTSIQECTNNGRCLPKTKFSWNNEEVSFGVNGKQWQSDLGGSDDWKNRPISNSIRITTGG
;
A
#
# COMPACT_ATOMS: atom_id res chain seq x y z
N ASN A 1 0.56 9.70 8.78
CA ASN A 1 -0.32 8.72 9.43
C ASN A 1 -1.26 8.18 8.36
N ASP A 2 -1.20 6.90 8.04
CA ASP A 2 -2.12 6.25 7.08
C ASP A 2 -3.33 5.77 7.89
N THR A 3 -4.50 6.33 7.61
CA THR A 3 -5.72 6.09 8.39
C THR A 3 -6.60 5.14 7.61
N HIS A 4 -6.76 3.92 8.11
CA HIS A 4 -7.60 2.92 7.46
C HIS A 4 -8.98 2.90 8.10
N THR A 5 -10.02 3.01 7.27
CA THR A 5 -11.43 2.90 7.71
C THR A 5 -12.05 1.65 7.08
N SER A 6 -12.69 0.82 7.89
CA SER A 6 -13.50 -0.31 7.44
C SER A 6 -14.90 -0.25 8.08
N TYR A 7 -15.82 -1.06 7.57
CA TYR A 7 -17.15 -1.20 8.15
C TYR A 7 -17.38 -2.67 8.51
N LEU A 8 -17.89 -2.91 9.72
CA LEU A 8 -18.25 -4.24 10.19
C LEU A 8 -19.62 -4.17 10.85
N ALA A 9 -20.56 -5.01 10.39
CA ALA A 9 -21.95 -5.03 10.86
C ALA A 9 -22.61 -3.62 10.89
N GLY A 10 -22.35 -2.81 9.86
CA GLY A 10 -22.86 -1.44 9.74
C GLY A 10 -22.13 -0.38 10.59
N SER A 11 -21.19 -0.79 11.45
CA SER A 11 -20.41 0.13 12.28
C SER A 11 -19.09 0.52 11.62
N LYS A 12 -18.70 1.79 11.76
CA LYS A 12 -17.42 2.32 11.26
C LYS A 12 -16.29 1.93 12.21
N LEU A 13 -15.27 1.26 11.67
CA LEU A 13 -14.02 0.95 12.36
C LEU A 13 -12.90 1.79 11.74
N GLN A 14 -12.06 2.40 12.57
CA GLN A 14 -10.97 3.24 12.10
C GLN A 14 -9.68 2.96 12.86
N GLN A 15 -8.63 2.57 12.14
CA GLN A 15 -7.29 2.40 12.71
C GLN A 15 -6.54 3.73 12.66
N THR A 16 -6.33 4.34 13.83
CA THR A 16 -5.77 5.70 13.96
C THR A 16 -4.32 5.70 14.48
N LYS A 17 -3.85 4.56 14.99
CA LYS A 17 -2.53 4.41 15.59
C LYS A 17 -1.78 3.24 14.95
N ARG A 18 -0.45 3.33 15.03
CA ARG A 18 0.48 2.31 14.57
C ARG A 18 1.33 1.85 15.74
N LEU A 19 1.60 0.56 15.75
CA LEU A 19 2.52 -0.05 16.70
C LEU A 19 3.94 0.46 16.41
N ASN A 20 4.62 0.98 17.43
CA ASN A 20 6.01 1.45 17.31
C ASN A 20 7.00 0.38 17.74
N ASN A 21 6.65 -0.35 18.80
CA ASN A 21 7.49 -1.36 19.40
C ASN A 21 6.65 -2.41 20.13
N ILE A 22 7.25 -3.57 20.37
CA ILE A 22 6.71 -4.64 21.22
C ILE A 22 7.73 -4.87 22.33
N ILE A 23 7.28 -4.86 23.58
CA ILE A 23 8.14 -5.16 24.72
C ILE A 23 7.61 -6.42 25.40
N THR A 24 8.50 -7.40 25.62
CA THR A 24 8.17 -8.61 26.36
C THR A 24 8.77 -8.56 27.75
N TYR A 25 8.00 -9.05 28.73
CA TYR A 25 8.34 -8.99 30.14
C TYR A 25 8.38 -10.40 30.74
N ALA A 26 9.27 -10.60 31.72
CA ALA A 26 9.26 -11.74 32.61
C ALA A 26 9.42 -11.23 34.05
N ASN A 27 8.45 -11.54 34.91
CA ASN A 27 8.42 -11.07 36.31
C ASN A 27 8.67 -9.55 36.40
N ASP A 28 7.92 -8.76 35.62
CA ASP A 28 8.00 -7.30 35.48
C ASP A 28 9.30 -6.72 34.90
N ASN A 29 10.29 -7.56 34.58
CA ASN A 29 11.49 -7.14 33.89
C ASN A 29 11.27 -7.22 32.39
N SER A 30 11.47 -6.12 31.66
CA SER A 30 11.56 -6.21 30.21
C SER A 30 12.75 -7.11 29.88
N ILE A 31 12.55 -8.08 28.99
CA ILE A 31 13.58 -9.03 28.56
C ILE A 31 13.95 -8.83 27.11
N ARG A 32 12.99 -8.41 26.28
CA ARG A 32 13.20 -8.08 24.87
C ARG A 32 12.35 -6.91 24.45
N THR A 33 12.91 -6.10 23.57
CA THR A 33 12.21 -5.03 22.84
C THR A 33 12.38 -5.30 21.36
N TYR A 34 11.28 -5.22 20.62
CA TYR A 34 11.25 -5.26 19.17
C TYR A 34 10.86 -3.87 18.68
N ASP A 35 11.77 -3.18 18.03
CA ASP A 35 11.54 -1.87 17.44
C ASP A 35 11.14 -2.01 15.96
N LEU A 36 10.06 -1.34 15.57
CA LEU A 36 9.49 -1.45 14.23
C LEU A 36 9.70 -0.13 13.47
N GLU A 37 10.37 -0.22 12.33
CA GLU A 37 10.59 0.93 11.45
C GLU A 37 9.67 0.87 10.23
N TYR A 38 9.17 2.03 9.83
CA TYR A 38 8.25 2.13 8.71
C TYR A 38 8.68 3.21 7.72
N GLN A 39 8.40 2.96 6.45
CA GLN A 39 8.39 3.99 5.41
C GLN A 39 6.95 4.32 4.99
N TYR A 40 6.79 5.47 4.33
CA TYR A 40 5.57 5.84 3.64
C TYR A 40 5.82 5.85 2.15
N TYR A 41 5.08 5.01 1.41
CA TYR A 41 5.27 4.88 -0.03
C TYR A 41 3.93 4.79 -0.76
N GLY A 42 3.90 5.24 -2.02
CA GLY A 42 2.75 5.13 -2.93
C GLY A 42 1.77 6.30 -2.90
N ILE A 43 0.74 6.21 -3.74
CA ILE A 43 -0.39 7.13 -3.83
C ILE A 43 -1.69 6.31 -3.84
N PRO A 44 -2.54 6.40 -2.79
CA PRO A 44 -2.29 7.09 -1.54
C PRO A 44 -1.11 6.47 -0.75
N LYS A 45 -0.45 7.28 0.09
CA LYS A 45 0.72 6.84 0.87
C LYS A 45 0.33 5.76 1.88
N LYS A 46 0.91 4.58 1.74
CA LYS A 46 0.75 3.46 2.67
C LYS A 46 1.95 3.33 3.59
N SER A 47 1.67 2.90 4.83
CA SER A 47 2.73 2.58 5.80
C SER A 47 3.27 1.18 5.54
N GLN A 48 4.57 1.07 5.29
CA GLN A 48 5.25 -0.18 4.96
C GLN A 48 6.33 -0.44 6.00
N LEU A 49 6.33 -1.63 6.61
CA LEU A 49 7.35 -2.02 7.58
C LEU A 49 8.68 -2.25 6.86
N THR A 50 9.73 -1.53 7.22
CA THR A 50 11.04 -1.62 6.57
C THR A 50 12.06 -2.41 7.39
N SER A 51 11.93 -2.40 8.72
CA SER A 51 12.79 -3.20 9.57
C SER A 51 12.14 -3.56 10.90
N ILE A 52 12.62 -4.67 11.45
CA ILE A 52 12.44 -5.01 12.86
C ILE A 52 13.84 -5.17 13.47
N GLN A 53 14.03 -4.59 14.66
CA GLN A 53 15.22 -4.80 15.47
C GLN A 53 14.85 -5.43 16.81
N GLU A 54 15.45 -6.57 17.14
CA GLU A 54 15.34 -7.14 18.48
C GLU A 54 16.50 -6.67 19.35
N CYS A 55 16.18 -6.15 20.54
CA CYS A 55 17.13 -5.75 21.57
C CYS A 55 16.84 -6.45 22.88
N THR A 56 17.88 -6.84 23.60
CA THR A 56 17.74 -7.30 24.99
C THR A 56 17.65 -6.12 25.93
N ASN A 57 17.22 -6.37 27.16
CA ASN A 57 17.13 -5.38 28.24
C ASN A 57 18.45 -4.69 28.60
N ASN A 58 19.58 -5.32 28.29
CA ASN A 58 20.91 -4.75 28.49
C ASN A 58 21.37 -3.89 27.29
N GLY A 59 20.47 -3.54 26.38
CA GLY A 59 20.76 -2.70 25.20
C GLY A 59 21.52 -3.42 24.09
N ARG A 60 21.70 -4.75 24.15
CA ARG A 60 22.33 -5.51 23.07
C ARG A 60 21.30 -5.82 22.00
N CYS A 61 21.51 -5.30 20.81
CA CYS A 61 20.61 -5.49 19.68
C CYS A 61 21.17 -6.47 18.66
N LEU A 62 20.30 -7.32 18.14
CA LEU A 62 20.58 -8.11 16.95
C LEU A 62 20.61 -7.21 15.71
N PRO A 63 21.27 -7.65 14.62
CA PRO A 63 21.16 -7.00 13.33
C PRO A 63 19.69 -6.89 12.91
N LYS A 64 19.33 -5.76 12.29
CA LYS A 64 17.97 -5.52 11.82
C LYS A 64 17.56 -6.53 10.76
N THR A 65 16.40 -7.15 10.94
CA THR A 65 15.71 -7.86 9.86
C THR A 65 15.08 -6.82 8.95
N LYS A 66 15.55 -6.74 7.70
CA LYS A 66 15.07 -5.75 6.73
C LYS A 66 14.02 -6.36 5.81
N PHE A 67 13.02 -5.55 5.47
CA PHE A 67 11.95 -5.90 4.55
C PHE A 67 12.00 -4.96 3.35
N SER A 68 11.81 -5.54 2.17
CA SER A 68 11.64 -4.80 0.92
C SER A 68 10.22 -5.06 0.41
N TRP A 69 9.63 -4.02 -0.18
CA TRP A 69 8.29 -4.07 -0.74
C TRP A 69 8.36 -3.99 -2.27
N ASN A 70 7.53 -4.78 -2.94
CA ASN A 70 7.33 -4.68 -4.39
C ASN A 70 6.48 -3.44 -4.68
N ASN A 71 7.17 -2.33 -4.74
CA ASN A 71 6.63 -1.03 -5.00
C ASN A 71 6.64 -0.81 -6.51
N GLU A 72 5.64 -1.35 -7.19
CA GLU A 72 5.41 -1.00 -8.58
C GLU A 72 4.91 0.44 -8.65
N GLU A 73 5.55 1.26 -9.49
CA GLU A 73 4.96 2.52 -9.87
C GLU A 73 3.67 2.20 -10.63
N VAL A 74 2.54 2.46 -10.00
CA VAL A 74 1.23 2.40 -10.65
C VAL A 74 1.16 3.58 -11.62
N SER A 75 1.81 3.41 -12.77
CA SER A 75 1.56 4.23 -13.93
C SER A 75 0.30 3.70 -14.58
N PHE A 76 -0.80 4.43 -14.43
CA PHE A 76 -1.85 4.31 -15.42
C PHE A 76 -1.21 4.78 -16.71
N GLY A 77 -0.92 3.86 -17.63
CA GLY A 77 -0.45 4.18 -18.97
C GLY A 77 -1.50 5.03 -19.67
N VAL A 78 -1.50 6.34 -19.39
CA VAL A 78 -2.29 7.32 -20.10
C VAL A 78 -1.58 7.54 -21.42
N ASN A 79 -1.80 6.61 -22.35
CA ASN A 79 -1.53 6.84 -23.76
C ASN A 79 -2.52 7.91 -24.26
N GLY A 80 -2.28 9.16 -23.85
CA GLY A 80 -2.79 10.37 -24.48
C GLY A 80 -4.30 10.49 -24.65
N LYS A 81 -5.11 10.14 -23.64
CA LYS A 81 -6.55 10.49 -23.60
C LYS A 81 -6.91 11.03 -22.22
N GLN A 82 -6.34 12.20 -21.92
CA GLN A 82 -6.83 13.11 -20.89
C GLN A 82 -8.29 13.49 -21.21
N TRP A 83 -9.11 13.72 -20.18
CA TRP A 83 -10.46 14.29 -20.31
C TRP A 83 -10.42 15.51 -21.22
N GLN A 84 -10.90 15.38 -22.46
CA GLN A 84 -11.04 16.51 -23.38
C GLN A 84 -12.18 17.36 -22.85
N SER A 85 -11.85 18.54 -22.33
CA SER A 85 -12.83 19.59 -22.07
C SER A 85 -13.03 20.38 -23.36
N ASP A 86 -13.47 19.71 -24.41
CA ASP A 86 -13.84 20.39 -25.65
C ASP A 86 -15.33 20.72 -25.58
N LEU A 87 -15.58 21.91 -25.05
CA LEU A 87 -16.82 22.65 -25.12
C LEU A 87 -17.32 22.71 -26.57
N GLY A 88 -18.27 21.86 -26.98
CA GLY A 88 -19.00 22.05 -28.24
C GLY A 88 -19.83 20.88 -28.78
N GLY A 89 -21.16 21.00 -28.68
CA GLY A 89 -22.12 20.41 -29.65
C GLY A 89 -22.89 19.16 -29.19
N SER A 90 -24.20 19.11 -29.48
CA SER A 90 -25.19 18.18 -28.89
C SER A 90 -25.18 16.72 -29.36
N ASP A 91 -24.20 16.25 -30.13
CA ASP A 91 -24.22 14.88 -30.70
C ASP A 91 -22.92 14.11 -30.42
N ASP A 92 -22.87 13.52 -29.22
CA ASP A 92 -21.69 12.92 -28.58
C ASP A 92 -21.51 11.42 -28.94
N TRP A 93 -21.20 11.11 -30.20
CA TRP A 93 -21.07 9.72 -30.70
C TRP A 93 -19.69 9.08 -30.47
N LYS A 94 -18.68 9.84 -30.01
CA LYS A 94 -17.26 9.42 -30.07
C LYS A 94 -16.69 8.66 -28.87
N ASN A 95 -17.45 8.44 -27.78
CA ASN A 95 -16.91 7.81 -26.57
C ASN A 95 -17.39 6.36 -26.33
N ARG A 96 -17.54 5.56 -27.40
CA ARG A 96 -17.78 4.11 -27.29
C ARG A 96 -16.46 3.33 -27.29
N PRO A 97 -16.09 2.61 -26.20
CA PRO A 97 -14.89 1.78 -26.21
C PRO A 97 -15.10 0.58 -27.16
N ILE A 98 -14.32 0.51 -28.25
CA ILE A 98 -14.22 -0.69 -29.08
C ILE A 98 -13.20 -1.66 -28.44
N SER A 99 -13.70 -2.76 -27.88
CA SER A 99 -12.87 -3.91 -27.51
C SER A 99 -12.48 -4.66 -28.78
N ASN A 100 -11.18 -4.78 -29.08
CA ASN A 100 -10.70 -5.55 -30.23
C ASN A 100 -10.81 -7.05 -29.93
N SER A 101 -11.68 -7.75 -30.64
CA SER A 101 -11.77 -9.21 -30.66
C SER A 101 -10.53 -9.82 -31.33
N ILE A 102 -9.83 -10.70 -30.62
CA ILE A 102 -8.73 -11.53 -31.14
C ILE A 102 -9.29 -12.48 -32.22
N ARG A 103 -8.66 -12.55 -33.39
CA ARG A 103 -8.87 -13.62 -34.39
C ARG A 103 -7.62 -14.51 -34.46
N ILE A 104 -7.81 -15.82 -34.29
CA ILE A 104 -6.78 -16.84 -34.58
C ILE A 104 -7.00 -17.32 -36.01
N THR A 105 -5.95 -17.30 -36.84
CA THR A 105 -5.94 -17.97 -38.15
C THR A 105 -4.93 -19.11 -38.12
N THR A 106 -5.40 -20.34 -38.36
CA THR A 106 -4.58 -21.52 -38.65
C THR A 106 -4.56 -21.81 -40.15
N GLY A 107 -3.42 -22.25 -40.66
CA GLY A 107 -3.26 -22.90 -41.98
C GLY A 107 -1.99 -22.44 -42.69
N GLY A 108 -1.21 -23.30 -43.35
CA GLY A 108 -1.33 -24.71 -43.67
C GLY A 108 -0.08 -25.14 -44.46
#